data_AF-A0A0Q7L8P7-F1
#
_entry.id   AF-A0A0Q7L8P7-F1
#
_cell.length_a   1.000
_cell.length_b   1.000
_cell.length_c   1.000
_cell.angle_alpha   90.00
_cell.angle_beta   90.00
_cell.angle_gamma   90.00
#
_symmetry.space_group_name_H-M   'P 1'
#
loop_
_entity.id
_entity.type
_entity.pdbx_description
1 polymer ?
#
loop_
_entity_poly.entity_id
_entity_poly.type
_entity_poly.pdbx_seq_one_letter_code
_entity_poly.pdbx_strand_id
1 'polypeptide(L)'
;MRLLRAIPGVLGWLLLAVLCAWAWHLKDPHLRFLRDEELPLLLAALCASGAIAWRSARGTRRVVALALTVGATLTALGHELASRQHRLEVNAASGPVAQALGARFIVGYDDANNLRELACRGLIGGIFVTGRNVKGRSAETLRAEIASLQALRLAAGLPPLVVATDQEGGGVSRLSPMVPHQPALARLLDADVPTHDLLQRARAYGAQQGEALAALGITLNFSPVVDLRPGRAPGRWDLHTRIEERAISSDPEITAQVALAYEQGLESTGVRGTLKHFPGLAGVTEDTHHVGAELRTPVARLAAHDWKPFQDVSKHSDAAIMLGHVILGELDAHAPVSFSRKIVQQVIRGEWGFQGLLVTDDLTMGGAYYRGLCNATLGALDAGVDLLLIAYDHDKYFDAMHCALEGVRRGALDPRAVERPRAPRLQPLR
;
A
#
# COMPACT_ATOMS: atom_id res chain seq x y z
N MET A 1 -12.06 30.04 42.43
CA MET A 1 -11.07 30.92 41.75
C MET A 1 -9.66 30.32 41.62
N ARG A 2 -9.09 29.63 42.63
CA ARG A 2 -7.74 29.01 42.50
C ARG A 2 -7.69 27.84 41.50
N LEU A 3 -8.74 27.00 41.42
CA LEU A 3 -8.83 25.93 40.42
C LEU A 3 -8.83 26.45 38.97
N LEU A 4 -9.62 27.51 38.68
CA LEU A 4 -9.70 28.12 37.35
C LEU A 4 -8.35 28.70 36.86
N ARG A 5 -7.45 29.10 37.79
CA ARG A 5 -6.09 29.57 37.45
C ARG A 5 -5.10 28.43 37.15
N ALA A 6 -5.42 27.19 37.51
CA ALA A 6 -4.57 26.02 37.26
C ALA A 6 -4.87 25.33 35.91
N ILE A 7 -6.09 25.51 35.39
CA ILE A 7 -6.56 24.90 34.13
C ILE A 7 -5.63 25.19 32.94
N PRO A 8 -5.20 26.45 32.69
CA PRO A 8 -4.32 26.74 31.54
C PRO A 8 -2.95 26.05 31.64
N GLY A 9 -2.45 25.88 32.86
CA GLY A 9 -1.20 25.16 33.10
C GLY A 9 -1.36 23.67 32.78
N VAL A 10 -2.39 23.02 33.32
CA VAL A 10 -2.66 21.59 33.07
C VAL A 10 -2.87 21.33 31.57
N LEU A 11 -3.66 22.18 30.89
CA LEU A 11 -3.86 22.08 29.45
C LEU A 11 -2.55 22.28 28.67
N GLY A 12 -1.71 23.24 29.07
CA GLY A 12 -0.40 23.45 28.44
C GLY A 12 0.54 22.24 28.57
N TRP A 13 0.53 21.55 29.73
CA TRP A 13 1.31 20.33 29.94
C TRP A 13 0.78 19.13 29.16
N LEU A 14 -0.54 18.94 29.11
CA LEU A 14 -1.18 17.89 28.31
C LEU A 14 -0.91 18.11 26.82
N LEU A 15 -1.07 19.34 26.34
CA LEU A 15 -0.78 19.70 24.95
C LEU A 15 0.70 19.50 24.63
N LEU A 16 1.62 19.92 25.52
CA LEU A 16 3.05 19.69 25.32
C LEU A 16 3.38 18.19 25.21
N ALA A 17 2.73 17.33 26.00
CA ALA A 17 2.91 15.88 25.89
C ALA A 17 2.43 15.33 24.53
N VAL A 18 1.26 15.78 24.05
CA VAL A 18 0.75 15.43 22.72
C VAL A 18 1.69 15.90 21.61
N LEU A 19 2.22 17.12 21.71
CA LEU A 19 3.16 17.67 20.73
C LEU A 19 4.52 16.95 20.75
N CYS A 20 4.97 16.44 21.90
CA CYS A 20 6.15 15.59 21.96
C CYS A 20 5.92 14.27 21.21
N ALA A 21 4.72 13.67 21.36
CA ALA A 21 4.35 12.47 20.60
C ALA A 21 4.25 12.77 19.09
N TRP A 22 3.66 13.90 18.70
CA TRP A 22 3.63 14.33 17.29
C TRP A 22 5.05 14.55 16.74
N ALA A 23 5.94 15.19 17.49
CA ALA A 23 7.33 15.37 17.06
C ALA A 23 8.08 14.04 16.84
N TRP A 24 7.80 13.03 17.68
CA TRP A 24 8.34 11.68 17.52
C TRP A 24 7.78 10.94 16.30
N HIS A 25 6.52 11.19 15.97
CA HIS A 25 5.82 10.62 14.82
C HIS A 25 5.72 11.62 13.66
N LEU A 26 6.68 12.53 13.52
CA LEU A 26 6.66 13.50 12.44
C LEU A 26 6.64 12.77 11.10
N LYS A 27 5.78 13.25 10.20
CA LYS A 27 5.51 12.61 8.92
C LYS A 27 4.84 11.26 9.01
N ASP A 28 3.99 11.05 9.99
CA ASP A 28 3.08 9.92 9.97
C ASP A 28 2.19 9.97 8.71
N PRO A 29 1.95 8.84 8.01
CA PRO A 29 1.04 8.77 6.86
C PRO A 29 -0.35 9.31 7.17
N HIS A 30 -0.90 9.12 8.37
CA HIS A 30 -2.22 9.64 8.72
C HIS A 30 -2.26 11.18 8.75
N LEU A 31 -1.11 11.86 8.86
CA LEU A 31 -0.98 13.31 8.83
C LEU A 31 -0.57 13.84 7.46
N ARG A 32 -0.59 13.01 6.40
CA ARG A 32 -0.24 13.40 5.04
C ARG A 32 -1.01 14.62 4.53
N PHE A 33 -2.25 14.85 4.97
CA PHE A 33 -3.03 16.04 4.59
C PHE A 33 -2.43 17.35 5.11
N LEU A 34 -1.48 17.30 6.05
CA LEU A 34 -0.72 18.44 6.58
C LEU A 34 0.74 18.44 6.10
N ARG A 35 1.17 17.52 5.22
CA ARG A 35 2.59 17.23 4.92
C ARG A 35 3.45 18.48 4.70
N ASP A 36 2.95 19.46 3.94
CA ASP A 36 3.69 20.69 3.61
C ASP A 36 3.82 21.65 4.80
N GLU A 37 2.83 21.67 5.70
CA GLU A 37 2.73 22.60 6.83
C GLU A 37 2.98 21.93 8.19
N GLU A 38 3.25 20.63 8.22
CA GLU A 38 3.30 19.83 9.44
C GLU A 38 4.36 20.35 10.41
N LEU A 39 5.58 20.54 9.92
CA LEU A 39 6.70 21.02 10.72
C LEU A 39 6.48 22.45 11.23
N PRO A 40 6.17 23.48 10.40
CA PRO A 40 5.96 24.83 10.91
C PRO A 40 4.81 24.90 11.91
N LEU A 41 3.71 24.17 11.69
CA LEU A 41 2.59 24.10 12.64
C LEU A 41 3.01 23.46 13.96
N LEU A 42 3.73 22.35 13.92
CA LEU A 42 4.24 21.68 15.13
C LEU A 42 5.20 22.58 15.91
N LEU A 43 6.14 23.24 15.23
CA LEU A 43 7.10 24.15 15.89
C LEU A 43 6.41 25.34 16.54
N ALA A 44 5.43 25.95 15.86
CA ALA A 44 4.63 27.02 16.45
C ALA A 44 3.85 26.55 17.68
N ALA A 45 3.21 25.38 17.60
CA ALA A 45 2.46 24.79 18.70
C ALA A 45 3.37 24.42 19.90
N LEU A 46 4.58 23.89 19.65
CA LEU A 46 5.59 23.57 20.67
C LEU A 46 6.04 24.84 21.40
N CYS A 47 6.35 25.91 20.66
CA CYS A 47 6.71 27.20 21.25
C CYS A 47 5.61 27.77 22.14
N ALA A 48 4.36 27.79 21.66
CA ALA A 48 3.22 28.29 22.41
C ALA A 48 2.96 27.46 23.69
N SER A 49 2.91 26.13 23.55
CA SER A 49 2.61 25.22 24.67
C SER A 49 3.74 25.18 25.68
N GLY A 50 4.99 25.19 25.21
CA GLY A 50 6.19 25.31 26.06
C GLY A 50 6.19 26.60 26.87
N ALA A 51 5.84 27.74 26.27
CA ALA A 51 5.73 29.01 26.98
C ALA A 51 4.62 28.99 28.06
N ILE A 52 3.46 28.38 27.77
CA ILE A 52 2.36 28.25 28.73
C ILE A 52 2.76 27.31 29.89
N ALA A 53 3.35 26.16 29.58
CA ALA A 53 3.84 25.20 30.58
C ALA A 53 4.92 25.83 31.47
N TRP A 54 5.89 26.54 30.88
CA TRP A 54 6.94 27.27 31.60
C TRP A 54 6.38 28.34 32.54
N ARG A 55 5.45 29.18 32.06
CA ARG A 55 4.85 30.28 32.86
C ARG A 55 4.03 29.75 34.03
N SER A 56 3.37 28.60 33.85
CA SER A 56 2.58 27.96 34.91
C SER A 56 3.43 27.14 35.90
N ALA A 57 4.66 26.77 35.52
CA ALA A 57 5.57 25.95 36.32
C ALA A 57 6.43 26.76 37.31
N ARG A 58 6.93 26.07 38.35
CA ARG A 58 7.88 26.58 39.35
C ARG A 58 9.02 25.60 39.56
N GLY A 59 10.20 26.11 39.93
CA GLY A 59 11.38 25.28 40.24
C GLY A 59 11.77 24.35 39.10
N THR A 60 12.04 23.09 39.42
CA THR A 60 12.45 22.03 38.47
C THR A 60 11.47 21.81 37.33
N ARG A 61 10.17 22.05 37.52
CA ARG A 61 9.16 21.88 36.45
C ARG A 61 9.36 22.86 35.29
N ARG A 62 9.97 24.03 35.51
CA ARG A 62 10.34 24.94 34.42
C ARG A 62 11.40 24.31 33.52
N VAL A 63 12.44 23.76 34.13
CA VAL A 63 13.50 23.04 33.42
C VAL A 63 12.92 21.88 32.61
N VAL A 64 12.00 21.11 33.19
CA VAL A 64 11.31 20.03 32.46
C VAL A 64 10.52 20.54 31.27
N ALA A 65 9.73 21.62 31.41
CA ALA A 65 8.96 22.19 30.30
C ALA A 65 9.89 22.61 29.14
N LEU A 66 10.98 23.32 29.46
CA LEU A 66 11.97 23.73 28.46
C LEU A 66 12.65 22.53 27.80
N ALA A 67 13.06 21.53 28.58
CA ALA A 67 13.70 20.32 28.07
C ALA A 67 12.79 19.53 27.14
N LEU A 68 11.50 19.38 27.47
CA LEU A 68 10.51 18.72 26.62
C LEU A 68 10.29 19.49 25.32
N THR A 69 10.12 20.81 25.39
CA THR A 69 9.94 21.64 24.19
C THR A 69 11.17 21.59 23.28
N VAL A 70 12.37 21.80 23.83
CA VAL A 70 13.62 21.74 23.05
C VAL A 70 13.85 20.34 22.48
N GLY A 71 13.66 19.29 23.30
CA GLY A 71 13.77 17.90 22.87
C GLY A 71 12.83 17.58 21.71
N ALA A 72 11.55 17.92 21.83
CA ALA A 72 10.57 17.72 20.76
C ALA A 72 10.92 18.51 19.49
N THR A 73 11.36 19.77 19.62
CA THR A 73 11.81 20.56 18.47
C THR A 73 13.01 19.92 17.77
N LEU A 74 14.03 19.48 18.52
CA LEU A 74 15.19 18.81 17.95
C LEU A 74 14.83 17.49 17.27
N THR A 75 13.94 16.70 17.89
CA THR A 75 13.43 15.45 17.29
C THR A 75 12.71 15.71 15.97
N ALA A 76 11.78 16.67 15.93
CA ALA A 76 11.07 17.03 14.70
C ALA A 76 12.02 17.55 13.60
N LEU A 77 12.96 18.43 13.94
CA LEU A 77 13.96 18.91 12.99
C LEU A 77 14.87 17.79 12.49
N GLY A 78 15.22 16.84 13.36
CA GLY A 78 15.99 15.64 13.02
C GLY A 78 15.25 14.75 12.02
N HIS A 79 13.97 14.47 12.25
CA HIS A 79 13.13 13.71 11.31
C HIS A 79 12.97 14.40 9.96
N GLU A 80 12.76 15.72 9.94
CA GLU A 80 12.69 16.49 8.70
C GLU A 80 14.03 16.43 7.93
N LEU A 81 15.15 16.62 8.63
CA LEU A 81 16.47 16.57 8.02
C LEU A 81 16.75 15.18 7.45
N ALA A 82 16.46 14.11 8.19
CA ALA A 82 16.61 12.73 7.72
C ALA A 82 15.76 12.48 6.47
N SER A 83 14.49 12.88 6.47
CA SER A 83 13.60 12.75 5.31
C SER A 83 14.14 13.49 4.07
N ARG A 84 14.67 14.70 4.23
CA ARG A 84 15.33 15.44 3.13
C ARG A 84 16.60 14.75 2.65
N GLN A 85 17.41 14.25 3.59
CA GLN A 85 18.64 13.54 3.26
C GLN A 85 18.33 12.26 2.47
N HIS A 86 17.37 11.44 2.90
CA HIS A 86 16.96 10.24 2.17
C HIS A 86 16.51 10.57 0.74
N ARG A 87 15.73 11.65 0.56
CA ARG A 87 15.32 12.12 -0.77
C ARG A 87 16.52 12.48 -1.65
N LEU A 88 17.48 13.23 -1.10
CA LEU A 88 18.71 13.60 -1.83
C LEU A 88 19.55 12.37 -2.18
N GLU A 89 19.71 11.42 -1.26
CA GLU A 89 20.46 10.20 -1.47
C GLU A 89 19.82 9.30 -2.54
N VAL A 90 18.50 9.10 -2.47
CA VAL A 90 17.76 8.32 -3.48
C VAL A 90 17.80 9.01 -4.83
N ASN A 91 17.62 10.33 -4.89
CA ASN A 91 17.76 11.07 -6.14
C ASN A 91 19.21 11.06 -6.65
N ALA A 92 20.22 10.88 -5.81
CA ALA A 92 21.60 10.71 -6.26
C ALA A 92 21.93 9.25 -6.66
N ALA A 93 21.13 8.26 -6.22
CA ALA A 93 21.39 6.84 -6.43
C ALA A 93 21.41 6.45 -7.91
N SER A 94 22.39 5.64 -8.29
CA SER A 94 22.59 5.21 -9.69
C SER A 94 23.22 3.83 -9.74
N GLY A 95 23.25 3.25 -10.95
CA GLY A 95 23.85 1.94 -11.22
C GLY A 95 22.88 0.76 -11.08
N PRO A 96 23.36 -0.47 -11.38
CA PRO A 96 22.51 -1.64 -11.53
C PRO A 96 21.71 -2.01 -10.28
N VAL A 97 22.33 -1.96 -9.10
CA VAL A 97 21.66 -2.23 -7.82
C VAL A 97 20.51 -1.27 -7.57
N ALA A 98 20.73 0.04 -7.76
CA ALA A 98 19.70 1.05 -7.55
C ALA A 98 18.54 0.87 -8.54
N GLN A 99 18.83 0.52 -9.79
CA GLN A 99 17.79 0.21 -10.79
C GLN A 99 17.02 -1.07 -10.47
N ALA A 100 17.72 -2.11 -10.02
CA ALA A 100 17.10 -3.38 -9.63
C ALA A 100 16.20 -3.25 -8.41
N LEU A 101 16.58 -2.41 -7.44
CA LEU A 101 15.74 -2.04 -6.30
C LEU A 101 14.58 -1.15 -6.74
N GLY A 102 14.85 -0.13 -7.55
CA GLY A 102 13.84 0.79 -8.06
C GLY A 102 12.72 0.08 -8.81
N ALA A 103 13.07 -0.90 -9.64
CA ALA A 103 12.14 -1.78 -10.35
C ALA A 103 11.15 -2.54 -9.43
N ARG A 104 11.39 -2.59 -8.12
CA ARG A 104 10.51 -3.21 -7.12
C ARG A 104 9.44 -2.28 -6.59
N PHE A 105 9.48 -0.98 -6.84
CA PHE A 105 8.53 -0.04 -6.23
C PHE A 105 7.43 0.40 -7.20
N ILE A 106 6.18 0.32 -6.75
CA ILE A 106 5.05 1.05 -7.32
C ILE A 106 4.76 2.23 -6.39
N VAL A 107 4.81 3.44 -6.93
CA VAL A 107 4.66 4.67 -6.13
C VAL A 107 3.43 5.46 -6.52
N GLY A 108 2.67 5.92 -5.54
CA GLY A 108 1.68 6.97 -5.75
C GLY A 108 2.36 8.31 -6.11
N TYR A 109 1.57 9.29 -6.53
CA TYR A 109 2.07 10.63 -6.79
C TYR A 109 0.95 11.65 -6.76
N ASP A 110 1.31 12.92 -6.57
CA ASP A 110 0.41 14.07 -6.77
C ASP A 110 0.72 14.80 -8.09
N ASP A 111 2.00 14.97 -8.42
CA ASP A 111 2.47 15.53 -9.70
C ASP A 111 3.45 14.57 -10.38
N ALA A 112 3.14 14.16 -11.62
CA ALA A 112 3.99 13.28 -12.41
C ALA A 112 5.35 13.91 -12.76
N ASN A 113 5.48 15.24 -12.73
CA ASN A 113 6.76 15.91 -12.94
C ASN A 113 7.83 15.45 -11.92
N ASN A 114 7.40 15.20 -10.67
CA ASN A 114 8.28 14.72 -9.60
C ASN A 114 8.76 13.27 -9.84
N LEU A 115 8.11 12.53 -10.73
CA LEU A 115 8.48 11.15 -11.07
C LEU A 115 9.38 11.05 -12.30
N ARG A 116 9.51 12.12 -13.12
CA ARG A 116 10.21 12.05 -14.41
C ARG A 116 11.65 11.55 -14.28
N GLU A 117 12.38 12.10 -13.32
CA GLU A 117 13.77 11.71 -13.05
C GLU A 117 13.86 10.29 -12.50
N LEU A 118 12.97 9.93 -11.56
CA LEU A 118 12.92 8.56 -11.01
C LEU A 118 12.62 7.54 -12.11
N ALA A 119 11.69 7.84 -13.01
CA ALA A 119 11.33 7.00 -14.13
C ALA A 119 12.51 6.84 -15.11
N CYS A 120 13.11 7.93 -15.58
CA CYS A 120 14.18 7.85 -16.59
C CYS A 120 15.45 7.17 -16.05
N ARG A 121 15.71 7.24 -14.75
CA ARG A 121 16.87 6.59 -14.12
C ARG A 121 16.62 5.15 -13.68
N GLY A 122 15.37 4.67 -13.77
CA GLY A 122 14.98 3.32 -13.35
C GLY A 122 14.86 3.17 -11.83
N LEU A 123 14.64 4.26 -11.10
CA LEU A 123 14.49 4.26 -9.66
C LEU A 123 13.08 3.88 -9.19
N ILE A 124 12.10 3.75 -10.10
CA ILE A 124 10.77 3.22 -9.80
C ILE A 124 10.36 2.18 -10.84
N GLY A 125 9.64 1.14 -10.42
CA GLY A 125 9.12 0.05 -11.25
C GLY A 125 7.73 0.34 -11.81
N GLY A 126 6.96 1.16 -11.11
CA GLY A 126 5.62 1.54 -11.51
C GLY A 126 5.07 2.74 -10.78
N ILE A 127 3.87 3.15 -11.20
CA ILE A 127 3.10 4.24 -10.62
C ILE A 127 1.73 3.76 -10.20
N PHE A 128 1.16 4.37 -9.16
CA PHE A 128 -0.19 4.09 -8.68
C PHE A 128 -1.09 5.32 -8.88
N VAL A 129 -2.08 5.15 -9.76
CA VAL A 129 -3.03 6.20 -10.15
C VAL A 129 -4.27 6.11 -9.25
N THR A 130 -4.72 7.24 -8.74
CA THR A 130 -5.83 7.32 -7.78
C THR A 130 -6.83 8.42 -8.14
N GLY A 131 -7.88 8.54 -7.32
CA GLY A 131 -8.83 9.65 -7.35
C GLY A 131 -8.17 11.04 -7.38
N ARG A 132 -7.01 11.21 -6.73
CA ARG A 132 -6.28 12.48 -6.71
C ARG A 132 -5.73 12.85 -8.09
N ASN A 133 -5.36 11.85 -8.88
CA ASN A 133 -4.76 12.04 -10.20
C ASN A 133 -5.80 12.25 -11.30
N VAL A 134 -7.08 11.94 -11.05
CA VAL A 134 -8.19 12.12 -12.00
C VAL A 134 -9.10 13.31 -11.68
N LYS A 135 -9.15 13.74 -10.41
CA LYS A 135 -10.09 14.79 -9.96
C LYS A 135 -9.86 16.09 -10.73
N GLY A 136 -10.90 16.55 -11.43
CA GLY A 136 -10.86 17.80 -12.20
C GLY A 136 -10.00 17.74 -13.47
N ARG A 137 -9.60 16.54 -13.92
CA ARG A 137 -8.76 16.33 -15.10
C ARG A 137 -9.50 15.52 -16.16
N SER A 138 -9.08 15.64 -17.41
CA SER A 138 -9.62 14.85 -18.52
C SER A 138 -8.86 13.54 -18.70
N ALA A 139 -9.50 12.53 -19.32
CA ALA A 139 -8.87 11.24 -19.63
C ALA A 139 -7.66 11.42 -20.56
N GLU A 140 -7.73 12.36 -21.51
CA GLU A 140 -6.64 12.67 -22.43
C GLU A 140 -5.42 13.20 -21.70
N THR A 141 -5.64 14.04 -20.67
CA THR A 141 -4.57 14.61 -19.85
C THR A 141 -3.83 13.51 -19.08
N LEU A 142 -4.57 12.62 -18.42
CA LEU A 142 -3.98 11.50 -17.68
C LEU A 142 -3.24 10.54 -18.63
N ARG A 143 -3.84 10.20 -19.78
CA ARG A 143 -3.22 9.34 -20.78
C ARG A 143 -1.92 9.93 -21.32
N ALA A 144 -1.89 11.24 -21.60
CA ALA A 144 -0.70 11.93 -22.06
C ALA A 144 0.41 11.95 -20.99
N GLU A 145 0.04 12.13 -19.71
CA GLU A 145 0.95 12.07 -18.58
C GLU A 145 1.61 10.69 -18.45
N ILE A 146 0.79 9.61 -18.45
CA ILE A 146 1.29 8.23 -18.41
C ILE A 146 2.19 7.94 -19.62
N ALA A 147 1.76 8.32 -20.83
CA ALA A 147 2.56 8.16 -22.05
C ALA A 147 3.90 8.90 -21.98
N SER A 148 3.96 10.08 -21.36
CA SER A 148 5.20 10.83 -21.17
C SER A 148 6.19 10.07 -20.27
N LEU A 149 5.72 9.48 -19.17
CA LEU A 149 6.56 8.66 -18.29
C LEU A 149 7.05 7.38 -18.98
N GLN A 150 6.19 6.73 -19.78
CA GLN A 150 6.57 5.56 -20.58
C GLN A 150 7.61 5.91 -21.66
N ALA A 151 7.47 7.06 -22.32
CA ALA A 151 8.46 7.52 -23.29
C ALA A 151 9.84 7.78 -22.66
N LEU A 152 9.87 8.32 -21.43
CA LEU A 152 11.13 8.47 -20.68
C LEU A 152 11.79 7.13 -20.36
N ARG A 153 11.01 6.12 -19.96
CA ARG A 153 11.51 4.74 -19.76
C ARG A 153 12.11 4.16 -21.04
N LEU A 154 11.38 4.27 -22.14
CA LEU A 154 11.81 3.75 -23.43
C LEU A 154 13.11 4.43 -23.90
N ALA A 155 13.20 5.75 -23.81
CA ALA A 155 14.39 6.50 -24.18
C ALA A 155 15.61 6.13 -23.33
N ALA A 156 15.40 5.71 -22.09
CA ALA A 156 16.46 5.23 -21.19
C ALA A 156 16.84 3.74 -21.41
N GLY A 157 16.18 3.04 -22.34
CA GLY A 157 16.41 1.60 -22.57
C GLY A 157 15.93 0.71 -21.42
N LEU A 158 14.99 1.21 -20.61
CA LEU A 158 14.46 0.51 -19.44
C LEU A 158 13.11 -0.14 -19.75
N PRO A 159 12.70 -1.19 -19.01
CA PRO A 159 11.35 -1.75 -19.11
C PRO A 159 10.26 -0.69 -18.89
N PRO A 160 9.05 -0.87 -19.45
CA PRO A 160 7.94 0.04 -19.19
C PRO A 160 7.56 0.06 -17.71
N LEU A 161 6.97 1.17 -17.27
CA LEU A 161 6.39 1.25 -15.92
C LEU A 161 5.16 0.34 -15.84
N VAL A 162 5.00 -0.35 -14.71
CA VAL A 162 3.70 -0.86 -14.29
C VAL A 162 2.81 0.32 -13.93
N VAL A 163 1.61 0.41 -14.48
CA VAL A 163 0.66 1.49 -14.17
C VAL A 163 -0.52 0.86 -13.45
N ALA A 164 -0.59 1.08 -12.15
CA ALA A 164 -1.52 0.40 -11.25
C ALA A 164 -2.66 1.32 -10.78
N THR A 165 -3.81 0.75 -10.44
CA THR A 165 -4.94 1.44 -9.79
C THR A 165 -5.77 0.47 -8.95
N ASP A 166 -6.65 1.00 -8.10
CA ASP A 166 -7.73 0.27 -7.43
C ASP A 166 -9.07 0.58 -8.12
N GLN A 167 -9.48 -0.25 -9.07
CA GLN A 167 -10.79 -0.15 -9.70
C GLN A 167 -11.52 -1.49 -9.54
N GLU A 168 -12.11 -1.71 -8.36
CA GLU A 168 -12.86 -2.94 -8.03
C GLU A 168 -14.31 -2.90 -8.51
N GLY A 169 -14.86 -1.69 -8.66
CA GLY A 169 -16.30 -1.45 -8.71
C GLY A 169 -16.89 -1.17 -7.34
N GLY A 170 -18.16 -0.79 -7.29
CA GLY A 170 -18.84 -0.44 -6.05
C GLY A 170 -18.14 0.68 -5.30
N GLY A 171 -17.89 0.49 -4.00
CA GLY A 171 -17.28 1.51 -3.13
C GLY A 171 -15.81 1.82 -3.41
N VAL A 172 -15.08 0.91 -4.08
CA VAL A 172 -13.66 1.09 -4.42
C VAL A 172 -13.51 1.24 -5.93
N SER A 173 -13.81 2.45 -6.41
CA SER A 173 -13.76 2.82 -7.84
C SER A 173 -12.94 4.10 -8.02
N ARG A 174 -11.61 4.01 -7.82
CA ARG A 174 -10.76 5.20 -7.65
C ARG A 174 -10.72 6.14 -8.85
N LEU A 175 -10.94 5.62 -10.06
CA LEU A 175 -10.88 6.42 -11.29
C LEU A 175 -12.27 6.86 -11.78
N SER A 176 -13.36 6.47 -11.10
CA SER A 176 -14.69 6.94 -11.46
C SER A 176 -14.91 8.41 -11.04
N PRO A 177 -15.59 9.24 -11.84
CA PRO A 177 -16.35 8.91 -13.06
C PRO A 177 -15.54 9.01 -14.37
N MET A 178 -14.21 9.19 -14.34
CA MET A 178 -13.39 9.23 -15.57
C MET A 178 -13.46 7.89 -16.32
N VAL A 179 -13.50 6.78 -15.59
CA VAL A 179 -13.92 5.46 -16.11
C VAL A 179 -15.34 5.13 -15.62
N PRO A 180 -16.12 4.31 -16.36
CA PRO A 180 -17.44 3.90 -15.95
C PRO A 180 -17.47 3.35 -14.51
N HIS A 181 -18.40 3.85 -13.71
CA HIS A 181 -18.66 3.27 -12.40
C HIS A 181 -19.45 1.99 -12.58
N GLN A 182 -18.84 0.86 -12.24
CA GLN A 182 -19.50 -0.44 -12.25
C GLN A 182 -19.97 -0.79 -10.83
N PRO A 183 -21.08 -1.53 -10.66
CA PRO A 183 -21.50 -2.00 -9.34
C PRO A 183 -20.44 -2.94 -8.73
N ALA A 184 -20.53 -3.20 -7.42
CA ALA A 184 -19.67 -4.20 -6.78
C ALA A 184 -19.83 -5.56 -7.48
N LEU A 185 -18.73 -6.27 -7.72
CA LEU A 185 -18.75 -7.55 -8.45
C LEU A 185 -19.70 -8.59 -7.83
N ALA A 186 -19.87 -8.54 -6.50
CA ALA A 186 -20.84 -9.32 -5.75
C ALA A 186 -22.31 -9.19 -6.25
N ARG A 187 -22.69 -8.06 -6.87
CA ARG A 187 -24.04 -7.85 -7.41
C ARG A 187 -24.37 -8.74 -8.61
N LEU A 188 -23.36 -9.39 -9.20
CA LEU A 188 -23.62 -10.38 -10.24
C LEU A 188 -24.32 -11.64 -9.69
N LEU A 189 -24.25 -11.88 -8.38
CA LEU A 189 -24.86 -13.03 -7.70
C LEU A 189 -26.35 -12.84 -7.34
N ASP A 190 -26.98 -11.75 -7.77
CA ASP A 190 -28.41 -11.51 -7.52
C ASP A 190 -29.24 -12.70 -8.05
N ALA A 191 -30.30 -13.06 -7.30
CA ALA A 191 -30.97 -14.37 -7.40
C ALA A 191 -31.50 -14.70 -8.81
N ASP A 192 -31.45 -16.01 -9.14
CA ASP A 192 -31.98 -16.68 -10.35
C ASP A 192 -31.16 -16.58 -11.64
N VAL A 193 -29.86 -16.26 -11.58
CA VAL A 193 -28.97 -16.35 -12.76
C VAL A 193 -28.34 -17.74 -12.85
N PRO A 194 -28.53 -18.51 -13.94
CA PRO A 194 -27.82 -19.77 -14.17
C PRO A 194 -26.30 -19.58 -14.12
N THR A 195 -25.55 -20.55 -13.60
CA THR A 195 -24.08 -20.44 -13.44
C THR A 195 -23.36 -20.05 -14.73
N HIS A 196 -23.77 -20.60 -15.87
CA HIS A 196 -23.16 -20.26 -17.16
C HIS A 196 -23.29 -18.76 -17.48
N ASP A 197 -24.48 -18.20 -17.28
CA ASP A 197 -24.77 -16.79 -17.52
C ASP A 197 -24.04 -15.89 -16.52
N LEU A 198 -23.91 -16.34 -15.26
CA LEU A 198 -23.13 -15.65 -14.24
C LEU A 198 -21.67 -15.49 -14.67
N LEU A 199 -21.03 -16.57 -15.13
CA LEU A 199 -19.62 -16.51 -15.57
C LEU A 199 -19.44 -15.68 -16.84
N GLN A 200 -20.40 -15.71 -17.78
CA GLN A 200 -20.38 -14.82 -18.92
C GLN A 200 -20.48 -13.35 -18.50
N ARG A 201 -21.37 -13.02 -17.57
CA ARG A 201 -21.51 -11.66 -17.01
C ARG A 201 -20.24 -11.21 -16.29
N ALA A 202 -19.62 -12.07 -15.49
CA ALA A 202 -18.37 -11.77 -14.81
C ALA A 202 -17.23 -11.50 -15.80
N ARG A 203 -17.13 -12.28 -16.89
CA ARG A 203 -16.15 -12.04 -17.96
C ARG A 203 -16.41 -10.74 -18.70
N ALA A 204 -17.67 -10.44 -19.02
CA ALA A 204 -18.05 -9.18 -19.66
C ALA A 204 -17.75 -7.96 -18.76
N TYR A 205 -18.02 -8.08 -17.46
CA TYR A 205 -17.68 -7.07 -16.45
C TYR A 205 -16.17 -6.78 -16.45
N GLY A 206 -15.35 -7.84 -16.39
CA GLY A 206 -13.89 -7.75 -16.43
C GLY A 206 -13.39 -7.09 -17.70
N ALA A 207 -13.92 -7.49 -18.86
CA ALA A 207 -13.56 -6.89 -20.16
C ALA A 207 -13.92 -5.41 -20.23
N GLN A 208 -15.14 -5.02 -19.83
CA GLN A 208 -15.55 -3.63 -19.80
C GLN A 208 -14.66 -2.78 -18.87
N GLN A 209 -14.27 -3.32 -17.71
CA GLN A 209 -13.36 -2.64 -16.81
C GLN A 209 -11.96 -2.50 -17.42
N GLY A 210 -11.46 -3.59 -17.99
CA GLY A 210 -10.17 -3.65 -18.65
C GLY A 210 -10.04 -2.68 -19.82
N GLU A 211 -11.03 -2.62 -20.70
CA GLU A 211 -11.05 -1.69 -21.84
C GLU A 211 -10.95 -0.23 -21.38
N ALA A 212 -11.73 0.15 -20.36
CA ALA A 212 -11.71 1.50 -19.81
C ALA A 212 -10.37 1.85 -19.14
N LEU A 213 -9.74 0.89 -18.46
CA LEU A 213 -8.45 1.05 -17.81
C LEU A 213 -7.30 1.11 -18.83
N ALA A 214 -7.30 0.18 -19.81
CA ALA A 214 -6.31 0.14 -20.89
C ALA A 214 -6.32 1.42 -21.73
N ALA A 215 -7.51 2.00 -21.97
CA ALA A 215 -7.64 3.28 -22.68
C ALA A 215 -6.91 4.45 -21.98
N LEU A 216 -6.72 4.38 -20.66
CA LEU A 216 -5.93 5.35 -19.89
C LEU A 216 -4.43 4.99 -19.83
N GLY A 217 -4.05 3.78 -20.24
CA GLY A 217 -2.68 3.27 -20.12
C GLY A 217 -2.39 2.55 -18.80
N ILE A 218 -3.43 2.16 -18.04
CA ILE A 218 -3.31 1.29 -16.87
C ILE A 218 -2.98 -0.13 -17.34
N THR A 219 -2.06 -0.81 -16.66
CA THR A 219 -1.63 -2.18 -16.99
C THR A 219 -1.86 -3.19 -15.87
N LEU A 220 -2.12 -2.71 -14.64
CA LEU A 220 -2.39 -3.55 -13.48
C LEU A 220 -3.59 -2.98 -12.71
N ASN A 221 -4.59 -3.80 -12.45
CA ASN A 221 -5.69 -3.47 -11.56
C ASN A 221 -5.55 -4.26 -10.26
N PHE A 222 -5.66 -3.59 -9.13
CA PHE A 222 -5.74 -4.23 -7.83
C PHE A 222 -7.17 -4.70 -7.57
N SER A 223 -7.60 -5.69 -8.34
CA SER A 223 -8.91 -6.34 -8.30
C SER A 223 -8.77 -7.70 -9.01
N PRO A 224 -9.54 -8.75 -8.63
CA PRO A 224 -10.66 -8.79 -7.71
C PRO A 224 -10.27 -9.00 -6.25
N VAL A 225 -11.19 -8.60 -5.36
CA VAL A 225 -11.18 -9.04 -3.96
C VAL A 225 -11.67 -10.49 -3.93
N VAL A 226 -10.78 -11.40 -3.55
CA VAL A 226 -11.08 -12.83 -3.40
C VAL A 226 -11.09 -13.28 -1.95
N ASP A 227 -10.98 -12.32 -1.02
CA ASP A 227 -11.39 -12.53 0.37
C ASP A 227 -12.83 -13.04 0.42
N LEU A 228 -13.09 -14.03 1.28
CA LEU A 228 -14.44 -14.57 1.44
C LEU A 228 -15.28 -13.64 2.30
N ARG A 229 -16.57 -13.55 1.96
CA ARG A 229 -17.52 -12.73 2.71
C ARG A 229 -17.69 -13.30 4.13
N PRO A 230 -17.39 -12.53 5.18
CA PRO A 230 -17.44 -13.04 6.55
C PRO A 230 -18.86 -13.25 7.08
N GLY A 231 -19.90 -12.68 6.44
CA GLY A 231 -21.28 -12.80 6.87
C GLY A 231 -21.58 -11.96 8.10
N ARG A 232 -20.81 -10.89 8.31
CA ARG A 232 -20.96 -9.97 9.44
C ARG A 232 -20.84 -8.54 8.96
N ALA A 233 -21.67 -7.67 9.48
CA ALA A 233 -21.56 -6.24 9.19
C ALA A 233 -20.16 -5.73 9.57
N PRO A 234 -19.60 -4.75 8.82
CA PRO A 234 -18.34 -4.13 9.19
C PRO A 234 -18.38 -3.63 10.63
N GLY A 235 -17.29 -3.86 11.37
CA GLY A 235 -17.15 -3.33 12.72
C GLY A 235 -17.24 -1.80 12.72
N ARG A 236 -17.60 -1.19 13.86
CA ARG A 236 -17.67 0.28 13.97
C ARG A 236 -16.38 1.00 13.57
N TRP A 237 -15.25 0.32 13.69
CA TRP A 237 -13.91 0.83 13.40
C TRP A 237 -13.31 0.26 12.10
N ASP A 238 -14.08 -0.55 11.36
CA ASP A 238 -13.72 -1.02 10.02
C ASP A 238 -14.17 0.01 8.99
N LEU A 239 -13.33 1.02 8.77
CA LEU A 239 -13.67 2.18 7.94
C LEU A 239 -13.25 1.98 6.48
N HIS A 240 -12.18 1.21 6.23
CA HIS A 240 -11.60 1.06 4.89
C HIS A 240 -11.50 -0.39 4.42
N THR A 241 -11.27 -1.35 5.33
CA THR A 241 -11.10 -2.76 4.96
C THR A 241 -12.41 -3.34 4.40
N ARG A 242 -13.52 -3.23 5.14
CA ARG A 242 -14.92 -3.47 4.72
C ARG A 242 -15.13 -4.68 3.81
N ILE A 243 -14.51 -5.82 4.14
CA ILE A 243 -14.54 -7.04 3.31
C ILE A 243 -15.97 -7.51 3.05
N GLU A 244 -16.88 -7.37 4.01
CA GLU A 244 -18.30 -7.73 3.85
C GLU A 244 -18.95 -7.12 2.60
N GLU A 245 -18.57 -5.88 2.25
CA GLU A 245 -19.17 -5.12 1.15
C GLU A 245 -18.42 -5.32 -0.17
N ARG A 246 -17.17 -5.77 -0.10
CA ARG A 246 -16.25 -5.92 -1.24
C ARG A 246 -16.16 -7.36 -1.75
N ALA A 247 -16.33 -8.34 -0.85
CA ALA A 247 -16.20 -9.75 -1.16
C ALA A 247 -17.32 -10.25 -2.08
N ILE A 248 -16.94 -11.09 -3.05
CA ILE A 248 -17.87 -11.68 -4.02
C ILE A 248 -18.91 -12.54 -3.29
N SER A 249 -18.48 -13.59 -2.60
CA SER A 249 -19.33 -14.55 -1.89
C SER A 249 -18.67 -15.05 -0.60
N SER A 250 -19.43 -15.69 0.28
CA SER A 250 -18.86 -16.49 1.40
C SER A 250 -18.44 -17.89 0.96
N ASP A 251 -18.87 -18.33 -0.22
CA ASP A 251 -18.55 -19.62 -0.81
C ASP A 251 -17.23 -19.51 -1.63
N PRO A 252 -16.21 -20.33 -1.32
CA PRO A 252 -14.92 -20.28 -2.00
C PRO A 252 -14.98 -20.74 -3.46
N GLU A 253 -15.81 -21.72 -3.81
CA GLU A 253 -15.98 -22.17 -5.19
C GLU A 253 -16.64 -21.08 -6.06
N ILE A 254 -17.71 -20.44 -5.56
CA ILE A 254 -18.37 -19.33 -6.27
C ILE A 254 -17.38 -18.16 -6.46
N THR A 255 -16.66 -17.81 -5.40
CA THR A 255 -15.66 -16.73 -5.44
C THR A 255 -14.58 -17.04 -6.48
N ALA A 256 -14.04 -18.25 -6.50
CA ALA A 256 -13.02 -18.68 -7.46
C ALA A 256 -13.52 -18.61 -8.91
N GLN A 257 -14.73 -19.13 -9.19
CA GLN A 257 -15.27 -19.17 -10.56
C GLN A 257 -15.55 -17.75 -11.09
N VAL A 258 -16.18 -16.89 -10.28
CA VAL A 258 -16.49 -15.50 -10.67
C VAL A 258 -15.21 -14.70 -10.84
N ALA A 259 -14.26 -14.81 -9.90
CA ALA A 259 -12.97 -14.14 -9.99
C ALA A 259 -12.17 -14.58 -11.22
N LEU A 260 -12.13 -15.87 -11.54
CA LEU A 260 -11.45 -16.37 -12.74
C LEU A 260 -12.09 -15.83 -14.02
N ALA A 261 -13.43 -15.83 -14.10
CA ALA A 261 -14.12 -15.28 -15.25
C ALA A 261 -13.85 -13.77 -15.41
N TYR A 262 -13.88 -13.02 -14.30
CA TYR A 262 -13.49 -11.61 -14.26
C TYR A 262 -12.05 -11.39 -14.75
N GLU A 263 -11.08 -12.15 -14.22
CA GLU A 263 -9.67 -12.06 -14.62
C GLU A 263 -9.49 -12.31 -16.11
N GLN A 264 -10.11 -13.35 -16.66
CA GLN A 264 -10.06 -13.63 -18.10
C GLN A 264 -10.63 -12.48 -18.94
N GLY A 265 -11.67 -11.81 -18.44
CA GLY A 265 -12.21 -10.62 -19.07
C GLY A 265 -11.21 -9.48 -19.06
N LEU A 266 -10.63 -9.19 -17.89
CA LEU A 266 -9.64 -8.12 -17.70
C LEU A 266 -8.39 -8.36 -18.57
N GLU A 267 -7.86 -9.58 -18.55
CA GLU A 267 -6.67 -9.99 -19.30
C GLU A 267 -6.86 -9.92 -20.81
N SER A 268 -8.07 -10.15 -21.32
CA SER A 268 -8.38 -10.01 -22.75
C SER A 268 -8.15 -8.60 -23.30
N THR A 269 -8.00 -7.61 -22.43
CA THR A 269 -7.76 -6.20 -22.75
C THR A 269 -6.30 -5.76 -22.53
N GLY A 270 -5.44 -6.68 -22.09
CA GLY A 270 -4.05 -6.39 -21.73
C GLY A 270 -3.86 -5.79 -20.34
N VAL A 271 -4.90 -5.77 -19.49
CA VAL A 271 -4.80 -5.37 -18.07
C VAL A 271 -4.73 -6.62 -17.20
N ARG A 272 -3.72 -6.70 -16.33
CA ARG A 272 -3.59 -7.80 -15.36
C ARG A 272 -4.37 -7.48 -14.09
N GLY A 273 -5.03 -8.46 -13.49
CA GLY A 273 -5.65 -8.30 -12.17
C GLY A 273 -4.74 -8.73 -11.03
N THR A 274 -5.25 -8.55 -9.81
CA THR A 274 -4.53 -8.87 -8.58
C THR A 274 -5.50 -9.42 -7.55
N LEU A 275 -5.31 -10.71 -7.22
CA LEU A 275 -6.07 -11.40 -6.19
C LEU A 275 -5.68 -10.83 -4.83
N LYS A 276 -6.65 -10.31 -4.07
CA LYS A 276 -6.39 -9.69 -2.78
C LYS A 276 -7.43 -10.01 -1.71
N HIS A 277 -7.06 -10.06 -0.42
CA HIS A 277 -5.73 -9.80 0.16
C HIS A 277 -5.22 -11.08 0.84
N PHE A 278 -4.20 -11.74 0.29
CA PHE A 278 -3.68 -12.99 0.88
C PHE A 278 -3.13 -12.72 2.29
N PRO A 279 -3.50 -13.50 3.33
CA PRO A 279 -3.98 -14.89 3.30
C PRO A 279 -5.51 -15.09 3.31
N GLY A 280 -6.29 -14.05 3.01
CA GLY A 280 -7.75 -14.04 3.21
C GLY A 280 -8.12 -13.30 4.48
N LEU A 281 -8.87 -12.20 4.35
CA LEU A 281 -9.19 -11.28 5.45
C LEU A 281 -10.55 -11.52 6.10
N ALA A 282 -11.29 -12.58 5.73
CA ALA A 282 -12.60 -12.88 6.29
C ALA A 282 -12.59 -12.99 7.83
N GLY A 283 -11.51 -13.55 8.39
CA GLY A 283 -11.34 -13.69 9.84
C GLY A 283 -10.94 -12.39 10.56
N VAL A 284 -10.47 -11.37 9.85
CA VAL A 284 -9.87 -10.15 10.43
C VAL A 284 -10.97 -9.14 10.80
N THR A 285 -10.90 -8.59 12.01
CA THR A 285 -11.88 -7.61 12.52
C THR A 285 -11.37 -6.18 12.55
N GLU A 286 -10.06 -6.03 12.55
CA GLU A 286 -9.33 -4.78 12.61
C GLU A 286 -9.15 -4.17 11.22
N ASP A 287 -9.17 -2.83 11.15
CA ASP A 287 -8.85 -2.13 9.92
C ASP A 287 -7.32 -1.98 9.78
N THR A 288 -6.73 -2.78 8.90
CA THR A 288 -5.27 -2.84 8.69
C THR A 288 -4.67 -1.52 8.19
N HIS A 289 -5.50 -0.60 7.70
CA HIS A 289 -5.10 0.76 7.35
C HIS A 289 -4.60 1.54 8.56
N HIS A 290 -5.09 1.24 9.77
CA HIS A 290 -4.81 2.02 10.98
C HIS A 290 -4.03 1.23 12.04
N VAL A 291 -4.17 -0.08 12.08
CA VAL A 291 -3.59 -0.91 13.16
C VAL A 291 -3.06 -2.24 12.62
N GLY A 292 -2.16 -2.86 13.39
CA GLY A 292 -1.80 -4.26 13.16
C GLY A 292 -2.99 -5.19 13.42
N ALA A 293 -3.06 -6.28 12.66
CA ALA A 293 -4.09 -7.30 12.82
C ALA A 293 -3.48 -8.70 12.91
N GLU A 294 -4.19 -9.60 13.58
CA GLU A 294 -3.83 -11.01 13.71
C GLU A 294 -4.98 -11.88 13.17
N LEU A 295 -4.65 -12.78 12.25
CA LEU A 295 -5.58 -13.79 11.77
C LEU A 295 -5.44 -15.05 12.64
N ARG A 296 -6.45 -15.27 13.48
CA ARG A 296 -6.52 -16.41 14.40
C ARG A 296 -7.18 -17.65 13.82
N THR A 297 -7.63 -17.58 12.57
CA THR A 297 -8.18 -18.73 11.86
C THR A 297 -7.08 -19.78 11.69
N PRO A 298 -7.31 -21.06 12.05
CA PRO A 298 -6.30 -22.10 11.89
C PRO A 298 -5.86 -22.24 10.43
N VAL A 299 -4.57 -22.46 10.21
CA VAL A 299 -3.97 -22.57 8.88
C VAL A 299 -4.62 -23.68 8.06
N ALA A 300 -4.94 -24.82 8.69
CA ALA A 300 -5.63 -25.92 8.01
C ALA A 300 -7.02 -25.51 7.49
N ARG A 301 -7.73 -24.62 8.20
CA ARG A 301 -9.02 -24.08 7.75
C ARG A 301 -8.82 -23.09 6.61
N LEU A 302 -7.85 -22.18 6.72
CA LEU A 302 -7.53 -21.24 5.64
C LEU A 302 -7.16 -21.99 4.36
N ALA A 303 -6.31 -23.02 4.46
CA ALA A 303 -5.88 -23.84 3.34
C ALA A 303 -7.04 -24.58 2.65
N ALA A 304 -8.00 -25.08 3.43
CA ALA A 304 -9.16 -25.79 2.88
C ALA A 304 -10.27 -24.86 2.36
N HIS A 305 -10.19 -23.55 2.62
CA HIS A 305 -11.29 -22.62 2.43
C HIS A 305 -10.80 -21.29 1.83
N ASP A 306 -10.35 -20.35 2.66
CA ASP A 306 -9.97 -18.97 2.28
C ASP A 306 -8.86 -18.89 1.21
N TRP A 307 -7.98 -19.89 1.14
CA TRP A 307 -6.89 -19.93 0.16
C TRP A 307 -7.32 -20.45 -1.22
N LYS A 308 -8.47 -21.13 -1.30
CA LYS A 308 -8.92 -21.77 -2.52
C LYS A 308 -9.09 -20.81 -3.70
N PRO A 309 -9.75 -19.63 -3.55
CA PRO A 309 -9.83 -18.66 -4.63
C PRO A 309 -8.45 -18.19 -5.13
N PHE A 310 -7.48 -17.99 -4.23
CA PHE A 310 -6.13 -17.61 -4.62
C PHE A 310 -5.45 -18.70 -5.45
N GLN A 311 -5.55 -19.96 -5.02
CA GLN A 311 -4.93 -21.09 -5.71
C GLN A 311 -5.59 -21.40 -7.06
N ASP A 312 -6.92 -21.42 -7.10
CA ASP A 312 -7.66 -21.86 -8.28
C ASP A 312 -7.59 -20.81 -9.40
N VAL A 313 -7.68 -19.52 -9.07
CA VAL A 313 -7.58 -18.45 -10.06
C VAL A 313 -6.15 -18.33 -10.58
N SER A 314 -5.15 -18.29 -9.69
CA SER A 314 -3.74 -18.12 -10.11
C SER A 314 -3.15 -19.28 -10.92
N LYS A 315 -3.78 -20.45 -10.94
CA LYS A 315 -3.41 -21.58 -11.82
C LYS A 315 -3.91 -21.40 -13.26
N HIS A 316 -4.92 -20.56 -13.47
CA HIS A 316 -5.64 -20.45 -14.73
C HIS A 316 -5.70 -19.01 -15.27
N SER A 317 -4.95 -18.09 -14.66
CA SER A 317 -4.78 -16.70 -15.10
C SER A 317 -3.36 -16.20 -14.78
N ASP A 318 -3.00 -15.05 -15.33
CA ASP A 318 -1.75 -14.32 -15.07
C ASP A 318 -1.88 -13.36 -13.88
N ALA A 319 -2.94 -13.48 -13.08
CA ALA A 319 -3.22 -12.62 -11.93
C ALA A 319 -2.03 -12.54 -10.96
N ALA A 320 -1.73 -11.32 -10.51
CA ALA A 320 -0.85 -11.11 -9.37
C ALA A 320 -1.56 -11.53 -8.06
N ILE A 321 -0.80 -11.70 -6.98
CA ILE A 321 -1.35 -11.87 -5.63
C ILE A 321 -0.85 -10.71 -4.76
N MET A 322 -1.78 -9.99 -4.13
CA MET A 322 -1.48 -8.98 -3.13
C MET A 322 -1.42 -9.62 -1.74
N LEU A 323 -0.34 -9.35 -1.02
CA LEU A 323 -0.10 -9.82 0.32
C LEU A 323 -0.51 -8.77 1.35
N GLY A 324 -1.47 -9.09 2.21
CA GLY A 324 -1.99 -8.21 3.25
C GLY A 324 -1.08 -8.10 4.49
N HIS A 325 -1.31 -7.05 5.27
CA HIS A 325 -0.55 -6.72 6.48
C HIS A 325 -1.14 -7.35 7.74
N VAL A 326 -1.21 -8.68 7.76
CA VAL A 326 -1.79 -9.45 8.88
C VAL A 326 -0.81 -10.51 9.38
N ILE A 327 -0.74 -10.67 10.70
CA ILE A 327 0.03 -11.74 11.36
C ILE A 327 -0.76 -13.04 11.27
N LEU A 328 -0.16 -14.09 10.73
CA LEU A 328 -0.70 -15.44 10.75
C LEU A 328 0.16 -16.28 11.71
N GLY A 329 -0.14 -16.21 13.00
CA GLY A 329 0.74 -16.66 14.08
C GLY A 329 1.15 -18.13 14.02
N GLU A 330 0.27 -19.02 13.54
CA GLU A 330 0.58 -20.44 13.35
C GLU A 330 1.72 -20.69 12.34
N LEU A 331 1.90 -19.79 11.36
CA LEU A 331 3.04 -19.84 10.44
C LEU A 331 4.16 -18.92 10.89
N ASP A 332 3.86 -17.65 11.15
CA ASP A 332 4.85 -16.64 11.52
C ASP A 332 4.25 -15.61 12.48
N ALA A 333 4.62 -15.68 13.75
CA ALA A 333 4.17 -14.75 14.80
C ALA A 333 4.93 -13.41 14.78
N HIS A 334 5.99 -13.28 13.99
CA HIS A 334 6.90 -12.14 14.03
C HIS A 334 6.79 -11.22 12.81
N ALA A 335 6.21 -11.67 11.70
CA ALA A 335 6.08 -10.86 10.50
C ALA A 335 4.69 -11.02 9.86
N PRO A 336 4.05 -9.91 9.44
CA PRO A 336 2.87 -9.96 8.60
C PRO A 336 3.15 -10.71 7.31
N VAL A 337 2.11 -11.31 6.73
CA VAL A 337 2.19 -12.10 5.50
C VAL A 337 2.92 -11.36 4.38
N SER A 338 2.67 -10.07 4.21
CA SER A 338 3.31 -9.19 3.22
C SER A 338 4.84 -9.12 3.25
N PHE A 339 5.47 -9.47 4.37
CA PHE A 339 6.93 -9.51 4.46
C PHE A 339 7.45 -10.67 5.32
N SER A 340 6.66 -11.74 5.43
CA SER A 340 7.09 -13.01 6.03
C SER A 340 7.75 -13.89 4.97
N ARG A 341 9.07 -14.03 5.05
CA ARG A 341 9.82 -14.97 4.19
C ARG A 341 9.33 -16.39 4.33
N LYS A 342 8.96 -16.80 5.55
CA LYS A 342 8.46 -18.15 5.82
C LYS A 342 7.19 -18.43 5.01
N ILE A 343 6.20 -17.54 5.10
CA ILE A 343 4.93 -17.72 4.37
C ILE A 343 5.15 -17.62 2.86
N VAL A 344 5.89 -16.60 2.39
CA VAL A 344 6.12 -16.42 0.94
C VAL A 344 6.88 -17.60 0.34
N GLN A 345 7.97 -18.06 0.98
CA GLN A 345 8.81 -19.11 0.41
C GLN A 345 8.23 -20.51 0.60
N GLN A 346 7.67 -20.81 1.78
CA GLN A 346 7.18 -22.16 2.07
C GLN A 346 5.80 -22.40 1.47
N VAL A 347 4.85 -21.46 1.64
CA VAL A 347 3.47 -21.65 1.17
C VAL A 347 3.33 -21.25 -0.29
N ILE A 348 3.56 -19.97 -0.60
CA ILE A 348 3.21 -19.42 -1.92
C ILE A 348 4.16 -19.93 -3.01
N ARG A 349 5.48 -19.82 -2.78
CA ARG A 349 6.48 -20.27 -3.77
C ARG A 349 6.77 -21.76 -3.70
N GLY A 350 6.64 -22.37 -2.52
CA GLY A 350 6.93 -23.78 -2.25
C GLY A 350 5.72 -24.67 -2.54
N GLU A 351 4.83 -24.80 -1.56
CA GLU A 351 3.65 -25.70 -1.60
C GLU A 351 2.75 -25.44 -2.82
N TRP A 352 2.46 -24.17 -3.12
CA TRP A 352 1.59 -23.83 -4.25
C TRP A 352 2.35 -23.76 -5.58
N GLY A 353 3.68 -23.63 -5.53
CA GLY A 353 4.51 -23.44 -6.71
C GLY A 353 4.21 -22.15 -7.49
N PHE A 354 3.51 -21.16 -6.92
CA PHE A 354 3.08 -19.97 -7.65
C PHE A 354 4.29 -19.15 -8.11
N GLN A 355 4.41 -18.95 -9.43
CA GLN A 355 5.52 -18.21 -10.05
C GLN A 355 5.13 -16.82 -10.57
N GLY A 356 3.86 -16.40 -10.42
CA GLY A 356 3.41 -15.07 -10.82
C GLY A 356 3.89 -13.95 -9.89
N LEU A 357 3.36 -12.75 -10.11
CA LEU A 357 3.74 -11.56 -9.34
C LEU A 357 3.18 -11.58 -7.92
N LEU A 358 4.04 -11.27 -6.96
CA LEU A 358 3.63 -10.90 -5.61
C LEU A 358 3.80 -9.41 -5.40
N VAL A 359 2.75 -8.75 -4.92
CA VAL A 359 2.74 -7.34 -4.56
C VAL A 359 2.39 -7.20 -3.08
N THR A 360 3.03 -6.29 -2.35
CA THR A 360 2.54 -5.95 -1.00
C THR A 360 1.26 -5.13 -1.11
N ASP A 361 0.41 -5.18 -0.08
CA ASP A 361 -0.49 -4.06 0.19
C ASP A 361 0.33 -2.78 0.51
N ASP A 362 -0.33 -1.62 0.64
CA ASP A 362 0.36 -0.34 0.81
C ASP A 362 1.18 -0.29 2.11
N LEU A 363 2.51 -0.20 1.99
CA LEU A 363 3.43 -0.20 3.14
C LEU A 363 3.25 1.02 4.07
N THR A 364 2.49 2.03 3.65
CA THR A 364 2.12 3.17 4.49
C THR A 364 0.90 2.92 5.38
N MET A 365 0.24 1.77 5.25
CA MET A 365 -0.83 1.33 6.15
C MET A 365 -0.29 0.97 7.54
N GLY A 366 -1.08 1.22 8.59
CA GLY A 366 -0.69 0.97 9.98
C GLY A 366 -0.22 -0.46 10.26
N GLY A 367 -0.81 -1.47 9.59
CA GLY A 367 -0.41 -2.88 9.73
C GLY A 367 1.05 -3.17 9.33
N ALA A 368 1.64 -2.36 8.45
CA ALA A 368 3.05 -2.42 8.08
C ALA A 368 3.86 -1.29 8.72
N TYR A 369 3.41 -0.04 8.57
CA TYR A 369 4.16 1.17 8.91
C TYR A 369 4.59 1.20 10.38
N TYR A 370 3.70 0.86 11.31
CA TYR A 370 4.01 0.88 12.74
C TYR A 370 4.94 -0.25 13.21
N ARG A 371 5.26 -1.20 12.32
CA ARG A 371 6.32 -2.21 12.56
C ARG A 371 7.70 -1.73 12.11
N GLY A 372 7.76 -0.51 11.57
CA GLY A 372 8.95 0.14 11.03
C GLY A 372 9.02 -0.03 9.52
N LEU A 373 9.00 1.09 8.78
CA LEU A 373 9.04 1.10 7.31
C LEU A 373 10.28 0.37 6.76
N CYS A 374 11.47 0.60 7.33
CA CYS A 374 12.67 -0.15 6.91
C CYS A 374 12.51 -1.66 7.12
N ASN A 375 11.93 -2.09 8.24
CA ASN A 375 11.72 -3.52 8.51
C ASN A 375 10.73 -4.12 7.51
N ALA A 376 9.65 -3.40 7.19
CA ALA A 376 8.67 -3.83 6.20
C ALA A 376 9.28 -3.93 4.80
N THR A 377 10.06 -2.93 4.37
CA THR A 377 10.73 -2.91 3.06
C THR A 377 11.76 -4.02 2.94
N LEU A 378 12.68 -4.15 3.89
CA LEU A 378 13.72 -5.17 3.87
C LEU A 378 13.11 -6.58 3.97
N GLY A 379 12.13 -6.75 4.85
CA GLY A 379 11.42 -8.01 5.00
C GLY A 379 10.69 -8.44 3.72
N ALA A 380 10.01 -7.52 3.03
CA ALA A 380 9.30 -7.84 1.79
C ALA A 380 10.27 -8.25 0.67
N LEU A 381 11.39 -7.52 0.54
CA LEU A 381 12.43 -7.83 -0.44
C LEU A 381 13.10 -9.17 -0.13
N ASP A 382 13.48 -9.44 1.13
CA ASP A 382 14.10 -10.71 1.55
C ASP A 382 13.12 -11.89 1.46
N ALA A 383 11.85 -11.66 1.77
CA ALA A 383 10.79 -12.65 1.56
C ALA A 383 10.62 -13.02 0.09
N GLY A 384 11.09 -12.17 -0.82
CA GLY A 384 10.99 -12.37 -2.26
C GLY A 384 9.64 -11.93 -2.82
N VAL A 385 9.07 -10.85 -2.27
CA VAL A 385 7.98 -10.12 -2.92
C VAL A 385 8.53 -9.41 -4.16
N ASP A 386 7.75 -9.36 -5.25
CA ASP A 386 8.23 -8.81 -6.52
C ASP A 386 8.03 -7.29 -6.60
N LEU A 387 6.93 -6.79 -6.05
CA LEU A 387 6.55 -5.38 -6.07
C LEU A 387 6.14 -4.90 -4.66
N LEU A 388 6.64 -3.75 -4.23
CA LEU A 388 6.32 -3.07 -2.99
C LEU A 388 5.49 -1.84 -3.33
N LEU A 389 4.30 -1.73 -2.74
CA LEU A 389 3.38 -0.63 -2.96
C LEU A 389 3.58 0.47 -1.90
N ILE A 390 3.77 1.70 -2.34
CA ILE A 390 3.75 2.90 -1.49
C ILE A 390 2.83 3.91 -2.17
N ALA A 391 1.54 3.85 -1.83
CA ALA A 391 0.49 4.51 -2.60
C ALA A 391 0.01 5.80 -1.94
N TYR A 392 -0.42 5.74 -0.68
CA TYR A 392 -1.10 6.85 -0.04
C TYR A 392 -0.15 8.02 0.23
N ASP A 393 0.85 7.82 1.08
CA ASP A 393 1.91 8.80 1.39
C ASP A 393 3.18 8.50 0.58
N HIS A 394 3.15 8.90 -0.70
CA HIS A 394 4.22 8.62 -1.66
C HIS A 394 5.59 9.19 -1.27
N ASP A 395 5.66 10.17 -0.37
CA ASP A 395 6.96 10.65 0.16
C ASP A 395 7.73 9.58 0.93
N LYS A 396 7.03 8.58 1.50
CA LYS A 396 7.65 7.44 2.18
C LYS A 396 8.41 6.51 1.25
N TYR A 397 8.26 6.66 -0.05
CA TYR A 397 9.09 5.95 -1.02
C TYR A 397 10.58 6.26 -0.81
N PHE A 398 10.94 7.52 -0.53
CA PHE A 398 12.35 7.88 -0.33
C PHE A 398 12.94 7.22 0.91
N ASP A 399 12.18 7.15 2.01
CA ASP A 399 12.58 6.45 3.22
C ASP A 399 12.76 4.95 2.92
N ALA A 400 11.78 4.31 2.26
CA ALA A 400 11.84 2.89 1.92
C ALA A 400 13.01 2.54 0.99
N MET A 401 13.20 3.32 -0.08
CA MET A 401 14.30 3.13 -1.03
C MET A 401 15.66 3.35 -0.38
N HIS A 402 15.79 4.35 0.51
CA HIS A 402 16.98 4.53 1.33
C HIS A 402 17.25 3.28 2.19
N CYS A 403 16.24 2.76 2.90
CA CYS A 403 16.39 1.53 3.70
C CYS A 403 16.88 0.35 2.84
N ALA A 404 16.35 0.19 1.63
CA ALA A 404 16.72 -0.89 0.72
C ALA A 404 18.18 -0.77 0.23
N LEU A 405 18.59 0.44 -0.19
CA LEU A 405 19.97 0.73 -0.58
C LEU A 405 20.94 0.45 0.58
N GLU A 406 20.59 0.91 1.78
CA GLU A 406 21.39 0.69 2.98
C GLU A 406 21.42 -0.79 3.39
N GLY A 407 20.31 -1.51 3.21
CA GLY A 407 20.21 -2.95 3.42
C GLY A 407 21.18 -3.72 2.55
N VAL A 408 21.32 -3.36 1.27
CA VAL A 408 22.34 -3.94 0.39
C VAL A 408 23.75 -3.56 0.85
N ARG A 409 23.99 -2.28 1.17
CA ARG A 409 25.31 -1.79 1.61
C ARG A 409 25.81 -2.49 2.87
N ARG A 410 24.91 -2.78 3.81
CA ARG A 410 25.21 -3.47 5.08
C ARG A 410 25.16 -5.01 4.98
N GLY A 411 24.84 -5.56 3.81
CA GLY A 411 24.71 -7.01 3.62
C GLY A 411 23.46 -7.64 4.24
N ALA A 412 22.45 -6.84 4.61
CA ALA A 412 21.15 -7.32 5.05
C ALA A 412 20.28 -7.82 3.86
N LEU A 413 20.55 -7.34 2.65
CA LEU A 413 19.98 -7.85 1.40
C LEU A 413 21.11 -8.33 0.47
N ASP A 414 20.95 -9.52 -0.10
CA ASP A 414 21.87 -10.03 -1.12
C ASP A 414 21.67 -9.27 -2.44
N PRO A 415 22.67 -8.50 -2.92
CA PRO A 415 22.55 -7.76 -4.19
C PRO A 415 22.25 -8.69 -5.37
N ARG A 416 22.75 -9.94 -5.36
CA ARG A 416 22.47 -10.89 -6.45
C ARG A 416 21.02 -11.34 -6.45
N ALA A 417 20.40 -11.49 -5.27
CA ALA A 417 18.99 -11.82 -5.17
C ALA A 417 18.08 -10.69 -5.67
N VAL A 418 18.52 -9.44 -5.45
CA VAL A 418 17.84 -8.22 -5.93
C VAL A 418 17.98 -8.06 -7.44
N GLU A 419 19.21 -8.19 -7.97
CA GLU A 419 19.54 -8.02 -9.38
C GLU A 419 19.03 -9.14 -10.28
N ARG A 420 18.87 -10.36 -9.75
CA ARG A 420 18.36 -11.50 -10.52
C ARG A 420 17.06 -11.09 -11.21
N PRO A 421 17.05 -11.00 -12.55
CA PRO A 421 15.85 -10.66 -13.27
C PRO A 421 14.85 -11.78 -13.00
N ARG A 422 13.78 -11.47 -12.26
CA ARG A 422 12.58 -12.30 -12.25
C ARG A 422 11.76 -12.02 -13.52
N ALA A 423 12.48 -11.85 -14.64
CA ALA A 423 12.04 -11.26 -15.90
C ALA A 423 10.74 -11.86 -16.48
N PRO A 424 10.40 -13.16 -16.34
CA PRO A 424 9.11 -13.61 -16.84
C PRO A 424 7.91 -13.02 -16.09
N ARG A 425 8.09 -12.46 -14.89
CA ARG A 425 6.97 -12.00 -14.04
C ARG A 425 6.51 -10.56 -14.33
N LEU A 426 7.41 -9.71 -14.84
CA LEU A 426 7.14 -8.28 -15.10
C LEU A 426 6.92 -7.96 -16.58
N GLN A 427 6.86 -8.98 -17.45
CA GLN A 427 6.54 -8.76 -18.86
C GLN A 427 5.06 -8.36 -19.03
N PRO A 428 4.76 -7.55 -20.08
CA PRO A 428 3.39 -7.34 -20.51
C PRO A 428 2.66 -8.67 -20.69
N LEU A 429 1.35 -8.70 -20.43
CA LEU A 429 0.51 -9.86 -20.75
C LEU A 429 0.72 -10.26 -22.22
N ARG A 430 0.79 -11.57 -22.48
CA ARG A 430 1.04 -12.12 -23.82
C ARG A 430 -0.18 -12.05 -24.72
#